data_AF-A0A962F2R0-F1
#
_entry.id   AF-A0A962F2R0-F1
#
_cell.length_a   1.000
_cell.length_b   1.000
_cell.length_c   1.000
_cell.angle_alpha   90.00
_cell.angle_beta   90.00
_cell.angle_gamma   90.00
#
_symmetry.space_group_name_H-M   'P 1'
#
loop_
_entity.id
_entity.type
_entity.pdbx_description
1 polymer ?
#
loop_
_entity_poly.entity_id
_entity_poly.type
_entity_poly.pdbx_seq_one_letter_code
_entity_poly.pdbx_strand_id
1 'polypeptide(L)'
;DHPVVRKMLDELDLRHDGRRLLTYGTRDDADCRLANVSQTGHVTTFDARLSARVAGSERAIERLELPMPGRHNALNALAAVAVAIEAGLDDDMIRNGLRGFSGVRRRFQPTGTWNGISFFDDYGHHPAEISAVLQAARAGAKGRVIAVVEPHRYTRVRDLFDEFSSCFKDADGVVVGPLYTAGEQPIEGIDNHALAEGIRATGQQGVLVIDSPTELIGIVRKHGRPGDMVICLGAGTSTEWAQALPGWLEDDHARMAGE
;
A
#
# COMPACT_ATOMS: atom_id res chain seq x y z
N ASP A 1 -2.81 7.51 -16.43
CA ASP A 1 -1.73 8.07 -15.57
C ASP A 1 -0.35 7.43 -15.76
N HIS A 2 -0.26 6.13 -15.99
CA HIS A 2 1.04 5.45 -16.13
C HIS A 2 1.76 5.85 -17.44
N PRO A 3 3.00 6.37 -17.39
CA PRO A 3 3.70 6.89 -18.58
C PRO A 3 4.03 5.79 -19.60
N VAL A 4 4.46 4.62 -19.14
CA VAL A 4 4.74 3.47 -20.04
C VAL A 4 3.47 3.01 -20.76
N VAL A 5 2.36 2.80 -20.05
CA VAL A 5 1.08 2.42 -20.68
C VAL A 5 0.64 3.46 -21.70
N ARG A 6 0.79 4.76 -21.40
CA ARG A 6 0.49 5.81 -22.39
C ARG A 6 1.36 5.71 -23.63
N LYS A 7 2.68 5.58 -23.44
CA LYS A 7 3.62 5.41 -24.55
C LYS A 7 3.23 4.20 -25.41
N MET A 8 2.84 3.08 -24.79
CA MET A 8 2.35 1.91 -25.50
C MET A 8 1.06 2.17 -26.29
N LEU A 9 0.11 2.95 -25.74
CA LEU A 9 -1.11 3.31 -26.47
C LEU A 9 -0.79 4.04 -27.77
N ASP A 10 0.18 4.95 -27.73
CA ASP A 10 0.60 5.76 -28.87
C ASP A 10 1.43 4.94 -29.87
N GLU A 11 2.41 4.16 -29.40
CA GLU A 11 3.32 3.37 -30.26
C GLU A 11 2.61 2.19 -30.96
N LEU A 12 1.63 1.58 -30.30
CA LEU A 12 0.89 0.45 -30.84
C LEU A 12 -0.43 0.86 -31.51
N ASP A 13 -0.69 2.17 -31.61
CA ASP A 13 -1.90 2.76 -32.19
C ASP A 13 -3.20 2.10 -31.69
N LEU A 14 -3.24 1.76 -30.40
CA LEU A 14 -4.33 0.95 -29.80
C LEU A 14 -5.69 1.67 -29.82
N ARG A 15 -5.72 2.95 -30.16
CA ARG A 15 -6.96 3.71 -30.35
C ARG A 15 -7.63 3.43 -31.70
N HIS A 16 -6.88 2.95 -32.69
CA HIS A 16 -7.37 2.70 -34.06
C HIS A 16 -7.33 1.23 -34.46
N ASP A 17 -6.95 0.32 -33.55
CA ASP A 17 -6.85 -1.12 -33.82
C ASP A 17 -8.19 -1.88 -33.89
N GLY A 18 -9.32 -1.14 -33.80
CA GLY A 18 -10.68 -1.67 -33.86
C GLY A 18 -11.22 -2.23 -32.53
N ARG A 19 -10.43 -2.27 -31.46
CA ARG A 19 -10.87 -2.74 -30.13
C ARG A 19 -11.46 -1.60 -29.31
N ARG A 20 -12.41 -1.94 -28.43
CA ARG A 20 -12.97 -1.00 -27.46
C ARG A 20 -11.90 -0.67 -26.42
N LEU A 21 -11.46 0.58 -26.38
CA LEU A 21 -10.43 1.06 -25.47
C LEU A 21 -10.90 2.28 -24.69
N LEU A 22 -10.94 2.14 -23.37
CA LEU A 22 -11.16 3.20 -22.40
C LEU A 22 -9.95 3.34 -21.48
N THR A 23 -9.62 4.57 -21.14
CA THR A 23 -8.55 4.93 -20.23
C THR A 23 -9.11 5.41 -18.90
N TYR A 24 -8.38 5.15 -17.82
CA TYR A 24 -8.72 5.68 -16.50
C TYR A 24 -7.51 6.36 -15.85
N GLY A 25 -7.77 7.31 -14.97
CA GLY A 25 -6.72 8.05 -14.29
C GLY A 25 -7.21 9.36 -13.69
N THR A 26 -6.30 10.26 -13.40
CA THR A 26 -6.57 11.55 -12.77
C THR A 26 -6.39 12.72 -13.73
N ARG A 27 -5.84 12.46 -14.92
CA ARG A 27 -5.63 13.47 -15.94
C ARG A 27 -6.91 13.78 -16.72
N ASP A 28 -6.98 14.98 -17.27
CA ASP A 28 -8.12 15.47 -18.02
C ASP A 28 -8.38 14.68 -19.32
N ASP A 29 -7.35 14.05 -19.87
CA ASP A 29 -7.42 13.21 -21.07
C ASP A 29 -7.89 11.76 -20.82
N ALA A 30 -8.22 11.40 -19.58
CA ALA A 30 -8.74 10.08 -19.23
C ALA A 30 -10.25 9.96 -19.53
N ASP A 31 -10.67 8.81 -20.05
CA ASP A 31 -12.08 8.54 -20.35
C ASP A 31 -12.93 8.39 -19.08
N CYS A 32 -12.38 7.73 -18.06
CA CYS A 32 -12.89 7.70 -16.69
C CYS A 32 -11.89 8.42 -15.79
N ARG A 33 -12.29 9.57 -15.25
CA ARG A 33 -11.41 10.45 -14.45
C ARG A 33 -11.77 10.42 -12.97
N LEU A 34 -10.76 10.20 -12.15
CA LEU A 34 -10.83 10.29 -10.69
C LEU A 34 -10.84 11.76 -10.26
N ALA A 35 -11.86 12.17 -9.51
CA ALA A 35 -11.98 13.52 -8.97
C ALA A 35 -12.40 13.52 -7.48
N ASN A 36 -12.21 14.66 -6.81
CA ASN A 36 -12.70 14.92 -5.45
C ASN A 36 -12.37 13.81 -4.42
N VAL A 37 -11.15 13.28 -4.48
CA VAL A 37 -10.70 12.21 -3.58
C VAL A 37 -10.48 12.78 -2.18
N SER A 38 -11.12 12.17 -1.20
CA SER A 38 -10.92 12.43 0.22
C SER A 38 -10.87 11.10 0.98
N GLN A 39 -10.19 11.10 2.12
CA GLN A 39 -10.09 9.92 2.99
C GLN A 39 -10.54 10.30 4.40
N THR A 40 -11.48 9.54 4.94
CA THR A 40 -11.93 9.64 6.34
C THR A 40 -11.74 8.28 7.00
N GLY A 41 -10.77 8.18 7.91
CA GLY A 41 -10.38 6.89 8.49
C GLY A 41 -9.89 5.92 7.40
N HIS A 42 -10.55 4.76 7.29
CA HIS A 42 -10.25 3.73 6.29
C HIS A 42 -11.11 3.80 5.04
N VAL A 43 -12.00 4.79 4.93
CA VAL A 43 -12.89 4.96 3.78
C VAL A 43 -12.36 6.05 2.88
N THR A 44 -12.21 5.74 1.60
CA THR A 44 -11.92 6.71 0.55
C THR A 44 -13.21 7.07 -0.16
N THR A 45 -13.53 8.36 -0.23
CA THR A 45 -14.64 8.91 -1.01
C THR A 45 -14.10 9.61 -2.25
N PHE A 46 -14.69 9.37 -3.42
CA PHE A 46 -14.26 9.98 -4.67
C PHE A 46 -15.40 10.07 -5.69
N ASP A 47 -15.20 10.86 -6.74
CA ASP A 47 -16.09 10.94 -7.89
C ASP A 47 -15.46 10.28 -9.12
N ALA A 48 -16.28 9.61 -9.92
CA ALA A 48 -15.91 9.12 -11.25
C ALA A 48 -16.54 10.01 -12.32
N ARG A 49 -15.73 10.82 -13.01
CA ARG A 49 -16.18 11.64 -14.15
C ARG A 49 -15.98 10.87 -15.45
N LEU A 50 -17.05 10.72 -16.22
CA LEU A 50 -17.10 9.87 -17.41
C LEU A 50 -17.18 10.75 -18.64
N SER A 51 -16.29 10.54 -19.60
CA SER A 51 -16.32 11.22 -20.89
C SER A 51 -17.43 10.69 -21.80
N ALA A 52 -17.71 11.41 -22.88
CA ALA A 52 -18.66 10.97 -23.91
C ALA A 52 -18.28 9.64 -24.60
N ARG A 53 -17.05 9.14 -24.42
CA ARG A 53 -16.63 7.84 -24.97
C ARG A 53 -17.14 6.66 -24.14
N VAL A 54 -17.44 6.87 -22.86
CA VAL A 54 -17.96 5.84 -21.94
C VAL A 54 -19.46 5.61 -22.20
N ALA A 55 -19.94 4.37 -22.06
CA ALA A 55 -21.37 4.09 -22.21
C ALA A 55 -22.25 4.93 -21.27
N GLY A 56 -23.40 5.40 -21.77
CA GLY A 56 -24.35 6.22 -21.00
C GLY A 56 -24.08 7.73 -20.99
N SER A 57 -23.30 8.25 -21.95
CA SER A 57 -22.99 9.68 -22.14
C SER A 57 -22.11 10.34 -21.06
N GLU A 58 -21.64 11.55 -21.34
CA GLU A 58 -20.83 12.35 -20.42
C GLU A 58 -21.62 12.65 -19.14
N ARG A 59 -21.13 12.16 -18.00
CA ARG A 59 -21.76 12.33 -16.69
C ARG A 59 -20.76 12.10 -15.56
N ALA A 60 -21.19 12.24 -14.31
CA ALA A 60 -20.40 11.89 -13.15
C ALA A 60 -21.16 10.97 -12.19
N ILE A 61 -20.47 10.00 -11.60
CA ILE A 61 -20.93 9.25 -10.44
C ILE A 61 -20.26 9.86 -9.21
N GLU A 62 -21.01 10.66 -8.47
CA GLU A 62 -20.49 11.39 -7.32
C GLU A 62 -20.49 10.55 -6.06
N ARG A 63 -19.56 10.84 -5.14
CA ARG A 63 -19.50 10.30 -3.78
C ARG A 63 -19.49 8.76 -3.72
N LEU A 64 -18.72 8.12 -4.59
CA LEU A 64 -18.42 6.70 -4.45
C LEU A 64 -17.63 6.48 -3.17
N GLU A 65 -17.99 5.46 -2.41
CA GLU A 65 -17.36 5.12 -1.14
C GLU A 65 -16.66 3.76 -1.29
N LEU A 66 -15.37 3.74 -0.98
CA LEU A 66 -14.55 2.54 -0.98
C LEU A 66 -14.03 2.31 0.44
N PRO A 67 -14.37 1.19 1.10
CA PRO A 67 -13.83 0.80 2.42
C PRO A 67 -12.34 0.42 2.43
N MET A 68 -11.52 1.12 1.65
CA MET A 68 -10.07 1.00 1.65
C MET A 68 -9.42 2.38 1.53
N PRO A 69 -8.32 2.63 2.28
CA PRO A 69 -7.62 3.89 2.23
C PRO A 69 -6.78 4.02 0.96
N GLY A 70 -6.45 5.25 0.59
CA GLY A 70 -5.47 5.54 -0.45
C GLY A 70 -6.04 5.78 -1.85
N ARG A 71 -5.49 6.82 -2.50
CA ARG A 71 -5.82 7.21 -3.88
C ARG A 71 -5.55 6.10 -4.90
N HIS A 72 -4.55 5.24 -4.66
CA HIS A 72 -4.25 4.10 -5.53
C HIS A 72 -5.40 3.08 -5.55
N ASN A 73 -6.06 2.86 -4.41
CA ASN A 73 -7.24 2.00 -4.34
C ASN A 73 -8.45 2.66 -5.00
N ALA A 74 -8.61 3.98 -4.91
CA ALA A 74 -9.61 4.70 -5.69
C ALA A 74 -9.36 4.60 -7.21
N LEU A 75 -8.10 4.60 -7.66
CA LEU A 75 -7.74 4.34 -9.06
C LEU A 75 -8.09 2.90 -9.48
N ASN A 76 -7.83 1.92 -8.62
CA ASN A 76 -8.23 0.52 -8.87
C ASN A 76 -9.76 0.38 -8.96
N ALA A 77 -10.48 1.02 -8.04
CA ALA A 77 -11.93 1.07 -8.05
C ALA A 77 -12.46 1.78 -9.31
N LEU A 78 -11.82 2.85 -9.77
CA LEU A 78 -12.20 3.54 -11.00
C LEU A 78 -12.06 2.65 -12.25
N ALA A 79 -11.03 1.80 -12.29
CA ALA A 79 -10.92 0.79 -13.35
C ALA A 79 -12.10 -0.20 -13.30
N ALA A 80 -12.48 -0.66 -12.10
CA ALA A 80 -13.64 -1.52 -11.92
C ALA A 80 -14.96 -0.83 -12.30
N VAL A 81 -15.12 0.46 -11.98
CA VAL A 81 -16.26 1.30 -12.40
C VAL A 81 -16.35 1.35 -13.92
N ALA A 82 -15.23 1.61 -14.62
CA ALA A 82 -15.20 1.64 -16.08
C ALA A 82 -15.66 0.32 -16.70
N VAL A 83 -15.20 -0.82 -16.17
CA VAL A 83 -15.61 -2.15 -16.63
C VAL A 83 -17.09 -2.42 -16.31
N ALA A 84 -17.56 -2.06 -15.13
CA ALA A 84 -18.95 -2.27 -14.72
C ALA A 84 -19.94 -1.50 -15.62
N ILE A 85 -19.61 -0.26 -15.99
CA ILE A 85 -20.43 0.54 -16.91
C ILE A 85 -20.49 -0.11 -18.29
N GLU A 86 -19.35 -0.55 -18.83
CA GLU A 86 -19.32 -1.25 -20.13
C GLU A 86 -20.03 -2.62 -20.09
N ALA A 87 -20.13 -3.23 -18.91
CA ALA A 87 -20.93 -4.43 -18.67
C ALA A 87 -22.43 -4.15 -18.45
N GLY A 88 -22.86 -2.88 -18.49
CA GLY A 88 -24.27 -2.48 -18.40
C GLY A 88 -24.82 -2.36 -16.98
N LEU A 89 -23.97 -2.27 -15.95
CA LEU A 89 -24.43 -2.00 -14.59
C LEU A 89 -24.79 -0.52 -14.43
N ASP A 90 -25.86 -0.25 -13.69
CA ASP A 90 -26.25 1.11 -13.34
C ASP A 90 -25.40 1.68 -12.19
N ASP A 91 -25.50 3.00 -12.02
CA ASP A 91 -24.68 3.75 -11.06
C ASP A 91 -24.97 3.34 -9.59
N ASP A 92 -26.19 2.86 -9.28
CA ASP A 92 -26.57 2.41 -7.94
C ASP A 92 -25.98 1.03 -7.62
N MET A 93 -25.99 0.10 -8.58
CA MET A 93 -25.31 -1.19 -8.46
C MET A 93 -23.81 -0.99 -8.24
N ILE A 94 -23.17 -0.08 -8.98
CA ILE A 94 -21.75 0.26 -8.82
C ILE A 94 -21.49 0.82 -7.42
N ARG A 95 -22.30 1.78 -6.97
CA ARG A 95 -22.18 2.38 -5.63
C ARG A 95 -22.31 1.34 -4.53
N ASN A 96 -23.29 0.46 -4.63
CA ASN A 96 -23.52 -0.59 -3.64
C ASN A 96 -22.40 -1.63 -3.66
N GLY A 97 -21.90 -2.01 -4.83
CA GLY A 97 -20.78 -2.93 -4.99
C GLY A 97 -19.50 -2.40 -4.34
N LEU A 98 -19.16 -1.13 -4.58
CA LEU A 98 -17.99 -0.50 -3.97
C LEU A 98 -18.14 -0.34 -2.44
N ARG A 99 -19.29 0.11 -1.97
CA ARG A 99 -19.57 0.26 -0.53
C ARG A 99 -19.52 -1.09 0.20
N GLY A 100 -19.99 -2.16 -0.45
CA GLY A 100 -20.00 -3.52 0.10
C GLY A 100 -18.65 -4.25 0.01
N PHE A 101 -17.61 -3.62 -0.52
CA PHE A 101 -16.31 -4.27 -0.67
C PHE A 101 -15.66 -4.54 0.68
N SER A 102 -15.41 -5.81 0.98
CA SER A 102 -14.81 -6.27 2.24
C SER A 102 -13.28 -6.18 2.28
N GLY A 103 -12.67 -5.64 1.24
CA GLY A 103 -11.22 -5.54 1.09
C GLY A 103 -10.57 -6.81 0.53
N VAL A 104 -9.24 -6.81 0.52
CA VAL A 104 -8.41 -7.94 0.09
C VAL A 104 -7.50 -8.32 1.24
N ARG A 105 -7.27 -9.61 1.46
CA ARG A 105 -6.29 -10.06 2.45
C ARG A 105 -4.93 -9.44 2.15
N ARG A 106 -4.24 -9.02 3.21
CA ARG A 106 -2.93 -8.36 3.14
C ARG A 106 -2.94 -7.06 2.32
N ARG A 107 -4.05 -6.33 2.27
CA ARG A 107 -4.08 -4.96 1.69
C ARG A 107 -4.62 -4.01 2.75
N PHE A 108 -3.71 -3.30 3.39
CA PHE A 108 -3.96 -2.45 4.54
C PHE A 108 -4.80 -3.14 5.63
N GLN A 109 -4.51 -4.43 5.88
CA GLN A 109 -5.34 -5.27 6.73
C GLN A 109 -5.01 -5.04 8.21
N PRO A 110 -5.96 -4.64 9.07
CA PRO A 110 -5.72 -4.56 10.51
C PRO A 110 -5.41 -5.95 11.10
N THR A 111 -4.37 -6.05 11.92
CA THR A 111 -3.97 -7.31 12.58
C THR A 111 -4.10 -7.28 14.10
N GLY A 112 -4.32 -6.10 14.69
CA GLY A 112 -4.58 -5.97 16.11
C GLY A 112 -4.18 -4.61 16.66
N THR A 113 -4.24 -4.47 17.98
CA THR A 113 -3.81 -3.26 18.70
C THR A 113 -3.13 -3.64 20.01
N TRP A 114 -2.17 -2.84 20.46
CA TRP A 114 -1.52 -3.03 21.76
C TRP A 114 -1.17 -1.66 22.35
N ASN A 115 -1.62 -1.36 23.57
CA ASN A 115 -1.39 -0.07 24.25
C ASN A 115 -1.65 1.18 23.37
N GLY A 116 -2.74 1.14 22.59
CA GLY A 116 -3.13 2.24 21.70
C GLY A 116 -2.32 2.33 20.39
N ILE A 117 -1.38 1.41 20.14
CA ILE A 117 -0.71 1.22 18.85
C ILE A 117 -1.59 0.32 17.98
N SER A 118 -1.65 0.63 16.69
CA SER A 118 -2.40 -0.14 15.69
C SER A 118 -1.45 -0.87 14.75
N PHE A 119 -1.74 -2.14 14.44
CA PHE A 119 -0.91 -2.99 13.58
C PHE A 119 -1.64 -3.35 12.30
N PHE A 120 -0.89 -3.34 11.19
CA PHE A 120 -1.41 -3.61 9.85
C PHE A 120 -0.46 -4.54 9.07
N ASP A 121 -1.06 -5.32 8.17
CA ASP A 121 -0.40 -6.17 7.18
C ASP A 121 -0.71 -5.68 5.77
N ASP A 122 0.34 -5.43 4.97
CA ASP A 122 0.23 -5.13 3.55
C ASP A 122 1.24 -5.92 2.69
N TYR A 123 0.73 -6.44 1.57
CA TYR A 123 1.48 -7.23 0.59
C TYR A 123 2.43 -6.39 -0.26
N GLY A 124 2.36 -5.06 -0.17
CA GLY A 124 3.22 -4.13 -0.89
C GLY A 124 4.69 -4.48 -0.71
N HIS A 125 5.34 -4.84 -1.80
CA HIS A 125 6.73 -5.31 -1.82
C HIS A 125 7.54 -4.70 -2.96
N HIS A 126 6.87 -3.99 -3.87
CA HIS A 126 7.52 -3.10 -4.83
C HIS A 126 7.60 -1.68 -4.25
N PRO A 127 8.66 -0.88 -4.50
CA PRO A 127 8.81 0.48 -3.96
C PRO A 127 7.59 1.37 -4.17
N ALA A 128 7.01 1.35 -5.37
CA ALA A 128 5.80 2.10 -5.69
C ALA A 128 4.57 1.70 -4.85
N GLU A 129 4.42 0.42 -4.52
CA GLU A 129 3.34 -0.07 -3.65
C GLU A 129 3.58 0.38 -2.21
N ILE A 130 4.82 0.23 -1.72
CA ILE A 130 5.22 0.67 -0.37
C ILE A 130 4.92 2.16 -0.19
N SER A 131 5.36 3.02 -1.10
CA SER A 131 5.06 4.45 -1.05
C SER A 131 3.56 4.74 -1.05
N ALA A 132 2.78 4.01 -1.85
CA ALA A 132 1.33 4.21 -1.94
C ALA A 132 0.61 3.81 -0.63
N VAL A 133 1.08 2.77 0.04
CA VAL A 133 0.57 2.33 1.35
C VAL A 133 0.95 3.32 2.44
N LEU A 134 2.20 3.77 2.48
CA LEU A 134 2.68 4.73 3.49
C LEU A 134 2.02 6.10 3.35
N GLN A 135 1.77 6.56 2.12
CA GLN A 135 1.00 7.77 1.89
C GLN A 135 -0.44 7.64 2.43
N ALA A 136 -1.10 6.51 2.19
CA ALA A 136 -2.46 6.25 2.68
C ALA A 136 -2.51 6.15 4.21
N ALA A 137 -1.50 5.51 4.80
CA ALA A 137 -1.28 5.44 6.24
C ALA A 137 -1.12 6.84 6.84
N ARG A 138 -0.24 7.65 6.24
CA ARG A 138 0.07 8.98 6.76
C ARG A 138 -1.14 9.90 6.78
N ALA A 139 -2.00 9.80 5.76
CA ALA A 139 -3.26 10.55 5.70
C ALA A 139 -4.28 10.15 6.78
N GLY A 140 -4.25 8.90 7.25
CA GLY A 140 -5.19 8.37 8.26
C GLY A 140 -4.65 8.29 9.69
N ALA A 141 -3.33 8.35 9.87
CA ALA A 141 -2.68 8.10 11.15
C ALA A 141 -2.74 9.33 12.08
N LYS A 142 -3.03 9.08 13.36
CA LYS A 142 -3.07 10.09 14.43
C LYS A 142 -1.71 10.34 15.08
N GLY A 143 -0.88 9.29 15.18
CA GLY A 143 0.50 9.34 15.67
C GLY A 143 1.50 9.11 14.55
N ARG A 144 2.59 8.41 14.84
CA ARG A 144 3.63 8.11 13.83
C ARG A 144 3.24 6.93 12.94
N VAL A 145 3.73 6.93 11.71
CA VAL A 145 3.69 5.78 10.81
C VAL A 145 5.05 5.09 10.87
N ILE A 146 5.07 3.83 11.30
CA ILE A 146 6.28 3.01 11.41
C ILE A 146 6.17 1.90 10.37
N ALA A 147 7.04 1.93 9.38
CA ALA A 147 7.14 0.90 8.36
C ALA A 147 8.02 -0.25 8.86
N VAL A 148 7.52 -1.48 8.81
CA VAL A 148 8.31 -2.70 9.03
C VAL A 148 8.37 -3.43 7.70
N VAL A 149 9.52 -3.42 7.02
CA VAL A 149 9.66 -4.00 5.68
C VAL A 149 10.40 -5.32 5.72
N GLU A 150 9.84 -6.34 5.08
CA GLU A 150 10.52 -7.59 4.71
C GLU A 150 10.86 -7.49 3.20
N PRO A 151 12.12 -7.17 2.84
CA PRO A 151 12.51 -7.11 1.43
C PRO A 151 12.33 -8.48 0.78
N HIS A 152 11.81 -8.54 -0.45
CA HIS A 152 11.44 -9.81 -1.09
C HIS A 152 12.20 -10.02 -2.40
N ARG A 153 12.99 -11.10 -2.45
CA ARG A 153 13.94 -11.51 -3.50
C ARG A 153 15.18 -10.61 -3.60
N TYR A 154 16.36 -11.24 -3.68
CA TYR A 154 17.63 -10.53 -3.83
C TYR A 154 17.69 -9.77 -5.16
N THR A 155 17.26 -10.39 -6.25
CA THR A 155 17.26 -9.78 -7.58
C THR A 155 16.42 -8.50 -7.64
N ARG A 156 15.24 -8.51 -7.03
CA ARG A 156 14.37 -7.32 -6.97
C ARG A 156 14.98 -6.18 -6.17
N VAL A 157 15.54 -6.48 -5.00
CA VAL A 157 16.19 -5.47 -4.16
C VAL A 157 17.40 -4.87 -4.87
N ARG A 158 18.20 -5.69 -5.55
CA ARG A 158 19.32 -5.24 -6.38
C ARG A 158 18.87 -4.31 -7.51
N ASP A 159 17.88 -4.74 -8.29
CA ASP A 159 17.47 -4.05 -9.52
C ASP A 159 16.75 -2.72 -9.24
N LEU A 160 16.19 -2.56 -8.03
CA LEU A 160 15.42 -1.39 -7.60
C LEU A 160 15.99 -0.75 -6.32
N PHE A 161 17.30 -0.89 -6.09
CA PHE A 161 17.92 -0.55 -4.81
C PHE A 161 17.72 0.92 -4.42
N ASP A 162 17.86 1.83 -5.37
CA ASP A 162 17.68 3.26 -5.15
C ASP A 162 16.20 3.61 -4.89
N GLU A 163 15.27 2.96 -5.60
CA GLU A 163 13.84 3.13 -5.38
C GLU A 163 13.41 2.58 -4.02
N PHE A 164 13.93 1.42 -3.60
CA PHE A 164 13.69 0.91 -2.24
C PHE A 164 14.25 1.86 -1.19
N SER A 165 15.47 2.36 -1.38
CA SER A 165 16.12 3.27 -0.43
C SER A 165 15.30 4.54 -0.19
N SER A 166 14.55 5.01 -1.20
CA SER A 166 13.81 6.28 -1.18
C SER A 166 12.29 6.16 -0.97
N CYS A 167 11.70 4.96 -0.99
CA CYS A 167 10.25 4.79 -0.99
C CYS A 167 9.54 5.00 0.37
N PHE A 168 10.28 5.32 1.43
CA PHE A 168 9.79 5.38 2.82
C PHE A 168 9.48 6.80 3.35
N LYS A 169 9.52 7.83 2.51
CA LYS A 169 9.38 9.25 2.89
C LYS A 169 8.14 9.62 3.74
N ASP A 170 7.05 8.86 3.62
CA ASP A 170 5.80 9.09 4.34
C ASP A 170 5.73 8.33 5.69
N ALA A 171 6.81 7.62 6.06
CA ALA A 171 7.00 6.97 7.36
C ALA A 171 7.90 7.82 8.28
N ASP A 172 7.56 7.85 9.57
CA ASP A 172 8.34 8.49 10.62
C ASP A 172 9.50 7.59 11.13
N GLY A 173 9.42 6.29 10.88
CA GLY A 173 10.44 5.32 11.22
C GLY A 173 10.35 4.08 10.34
N VAL A 174 11.49 3.42 10.13
CA VAL A 174 11.60 2.25 9.26
C VAL A 174 12.36 1.15 10.00
N VAL A 175 11.80 -0.05 10.05
CA VAL A 175 12.46 -1.26 10.53
C VAL A 175 12.65 -2.18 9.34
N VAL A 176 13.90 -2.46 8.97
CA VAL A 176 14.24 -3.38 7.89
C VAL A 176 14.47 -4.76 8.48
N GLY A 177 13.59 -5.69 8.15
CA GLY A 177 13.67 -7.09 8.55
C GLY A 177 14.51 -7.95 7.59
N PRO A 178 14.75 -9.22 7.94
CA PRO A 178 15.53 -10.14 7.12
C PRO A 178 14.92 -10.29 5.72
N LEU A 179 15.78 -10.34 4.70
CA LEU A 179 15.36 -10.46 3.30
C LEU A 179 14.76 -11.85 3.04
N TYR A 180 13.52 -11.88 2.55
CA TYR A 180 12.85 -13.10 2.13
C TYR A 180 13.37 -13.56 0.75
N THR A 181 14.12 -14.65 0.72
CA THR A 181 14.87 -15.07 -0.47
C THR A 181 14.00 -15.54 -1.63
N ALA A 182 12.81 -16.08 -1.33
CA ALA A 182 11.94 -16.78 -2.29
C ALA A 182 12.68 -17.84 -3.13
N GLY A 183 13.70 -18.49 -2.54
CA GLY A 183 14.51 -19.53 -3.19
C GLY A 183 15.72 -19.02 -3.98
N GLU A 184 15.96 -17.71 -4.02
CA GLU A 184 17.14 -17.13 -4.68
C GLU A 184 18.42 -17.33 -3.86
N GLN A 185 19.54 -17.50 -4.55
CA GLN A 185 20.86 -17.49 -3.92
C GLN A 185 21.19 -16.06 -3.45
N PRO A 186 21.87 -15.91 -2.29
CA PRO A 186 22.34 -14.61 -1.84
C PRO A 186 23.15 -13.89 -2.90
N ILE A 187 22.95 -12.57 -3.01
CA ILE A 187 23.73 -11.68 -3.87
C ILE A 187 24.60 -10.81 -2.96
N GLU A 188 25.91 -10.79 -3.24
CA GLU A 188 26.86 -9.98 -2.47
C GLU A 188 26.44 -8.50 -2.44
N GLY A 189 26.44 -7.91 -1.24
CA GLY A 189 26.05 -6.52 -1.00
C GLY A 189 24.53 -6.26 -1.01
N ILE A 190 23.69 -7.29 -1.14
CA ILE A 190 22.23 -7.17 -1.13
C ILE A 190 21.66 -7.94 0.05
N ASP A 191 21.41 -7.24 1.15
CA ASP A 191 20.76 -7.76 2.34
C ASP A 191 19.99 -6.65 3.08
N ASN A 192 19.40 -6.99 4.23
CA ASN A 192 18.65 -6.06 5.08
C ASN A 192 19.52 -4.94 5.66
N HIS A 193 20.81 -5.19 5.93
CA HIS A 193 21.74 -4.20 6.46
C HIS A 193 22.15 -3.20 5.39
N ALA A 194 22.51 -3.68 4.20
CA ALA A 194 22.83 -2.85 3.04
C ALA A 194 21.64 -1.95 2.67
N LEU A 195 20.42 -2.51 2.65
CA LEU A 195 19.22 -1.72 2.39
C LEU A 195 18.97 -0.69 3.49
N ALA A 196 19.14 -1.04 4.77
CA ALA A 196 19.00 -0.08 5.87
C ALA A 196 19.98 1.10 5.74
N GLU A 197 21.23 0.85 5.36
CA GLU A 197 22.21 1.91 5.05
C GLU A 197 21.79 2.75 3.85
N GLY A 198 21.31 2.12 2.76
CA GLY A 198 20.76 2.83 1.61
C GLY A 198 19.61 3.78 2.00
N ILE A 199 18.69 3.31 2.84
CA ILE A 199 17.59 4.13 3.36
C ILE A 199 18.13 5.28 4.21
N ARG A 200 19.08 5.05 5.13
CA ARG A 200 19.72 6.11 5.94
C ARG A 200 20.39 7.17 5.08
N ALA A 201 21.05 6.77 3.99
CA ALA A 201 21.72 7.67 3.06
C ALA A 201 20.77 8.66 2.37
N THR A 202 19.46 8.34 2.28
CA THR A 202 18.44 9.27 1.77
C THR A 202 18.06 10.38 2.76
N GLY A 203 18.55 10.32 4.00
CA GLY A 203 18.20 11.23 5.09
C GLY A 203 17.02 10.75 5.95
N GLN A 204 16.44 9.58 5.66
CA GLN A 204 15.39 8.96 6.46
C GLN A 204 15.85 8.79 7.92
N GLN A 205 15.05 9.30 8.84
CA GLN A 205 15.31 9.19 10.28
C GLN A 205 14.68 7.91 10.85
N GLY A 206 15.19 7.45 12.00
CA GLY A 206 14.59 6.33 12.72
C GLY A 206 14.67 4.98 11.98
N VAL A 207 15.74 4.76 11.23
CA VAL A 207 15.99 3.50 10.51
C VAL A 207 16.66 2.49 11.45
N LEU A 208 15.96 1.39 11.72
CA LEU A 208 16.43 0.24 12.47
C LEU A 208 16.54 -0.96 11.54
N VAL A 209 17.42 -1.89 11.87
CA VAL A 209 17.55 -3.19 11.21
C VAL A 209 17.37 -4.27 12.27
N ILE A 210 16.68 -5.35 11.90
CA ILE A 210 16.50 -6.54 12.74
C ILE A 210 16.92 -7.78 11.93
N ASP A 211 17.44 -8.78 12.64
CA ASP A 211 17.80 -10.07 12.04
C ASP A 211 16.75 -11.15 12.35
N SER A 212 15.89 -10.91 13.36
CA SER A 212 14.74 -11.73 13.71
C SER A 212 13.46 -10.91 13.91
N PRO A 213 12.29 -11.40 13.44
CA PRO A 213 11.00 -10.74 13.68
C PRO A 213 10.67 -10.54 15.17
N THR A 214 11.17 -11.38 16.06
CA THR A 214 10.93 -11.26 17.51
C THR A 214 11.57 -10.02 18.12
N GLU A 215 12.58 -9.43 17.47
CA GLU A 215 13.19 -8.16 17.92
C GLU A 215 12.21 -6.98 17.83
N LEU A 216 11.15 -7.09 17.01
CA LEU A 216 10.07 -6.10 16.95
C LEU A 216 9.40 -5.89 18.31
N ILE A 217 9.37 -6.91 19.18
CA ILE A 217 8.80 -6.80 20.53
C ILE A 217 9.54 -5.71 21.32
N GLY A 218 10.87 -5.77 21.34
CA GLY A 218 11.72 -4.81 22.04
C GLY A 218 11.62 -3.41 21.44
N ILE A 219 11.61 -3.32 20.11
CA ILE A 219 11.49 -2.04 19.39
C ILE A 219 10.15 -1.38 19.71
N VAL A 220 9.03 -2.10 19.56
CA VAL A 220 7.69 -1.55 19.78
C VAL A 220 7.48 -1.17 21.25
N ARG A 221 7.95 -1.96 22.22
CA ARG A 221 7.86 -1.60 23.64
C ARG A 221 8.67 -0.36 24.00
N LYS A 222 9.90 -0.28 23.50
CA LYS A 222 10.82 0.82 23.85
C LYS A 222 10.45 2.13 23.17
N HIS A 223 9.98 2.04 21.92
CA HIS A 223 9.81 3.22 21.07
C HIS A 223 8.36 3.54 20.75
N GLY A 224 7.44 2.57 20.80
CA GLY A 224 6.04 2.74 20.45
C GLY A 224 5.28 3.67 21.39
N ARG A 225 4.32 4.40 20.85
CA ARG A 225 3.48 5.36 21.58
C ARG A 225 2.02 5.16 21.18
N PRO A 226 1.06 5.38 22.11
CA PRO A 226 -0.35 5.38 21.77
C PRO A 226 -0.63 6.30 20.58
N GLY A 227 -1.40 5.81 19.61
CA GLY A 227 -1.72 6.50 18.36
C GLY A 227 -0.78 6.17 17.20
N ASP A 228 0.34 5.49 17.43
CA ASP A 228 1.21 5.00 16.35
C ASP A 228 0.52 3.92 15.50
N MET A 229 0.95 3.86 14.24
CA MET A 229 0.55 2.88 13.26
C MET A 229 1.79 2.12 12.80
N VAL A 230 1.82 0.81 13.06
CA VAL A 230 2.90 -0.09 12.63
C VAL A 230 2.39 -0.91 11.45
N ILE A 231 3.08 -0.85 10.32
CA ILE A 231 2.66 -1.51 9.08
C ILE A 231 3.74 -2.46 8.63
N CYS A 232 3.44 -3.76 8.65
CA CYS A 232 4.29 -4.79 8.07
C CYS A 232 4.05 -4.87 6.56
N LEU A 233 5.12 -4.65 5.80
CA LEU A 233 5.15 -4.56 4.34
C LEU A 233 5.99 -5.71 3.79
N GLY A 234 5.43 -6.53 2.91
CA GLY A 234 6.18 -7.55 2.19
C GLY A 234 5.30 -8.66 1.64
N ALA A 235 5.87 -9.46 0.74
CA ALA A 235 5.19 -10.59 0.11
C ALA A 235 5.55 -11.95 0.70
N GLY A 236 6.53 -12.01 1.61
CA GLY A 236 6.99 -13.22 2.27
C GLY A 236 6.25 -13.47 3.56
N THR A 237 7.01 -13.75 4.62
CA THR A 237 6.54 -14.10 5.97
C THR A 237 6.16 -12.89 6.83
N SER A 238 6.32 -11.66 6.34
CA SER A 238 5.92 -10.43 7.05
C SER A 238 4.49 -10.45 7.60
N THR A 239 3.58 -11.16 6.91
CA THR A 239 2.19 -11.38 7.36
C THR A 239 2.12 -12.14 8.68
N GLU A 240 2.98 -13.13 8.88
CA GLU A 240 3.06 -13.89 10.12
C GLU A 240 3.52 -12.98 11.27
N TRP A 241 4.47 -12.07 10.99
CA TRP A 241 4.95 -11.11 11.96
C TRP A 241 3.84 -10.14 12.35
N ALA A 242 3.11 -9.61 11.35
CA ALA A 242 2.00 -8.67 11.56
C ALA A 242 0.87 -9.27 12.41
N GLN A 243 0.53 -10.54 12.18
CA GLN A 243 -0.51 -11.27 12.89
C GLN A 243 -0.08 -11.65 14.31
N ALA A 244 1.18 -12.05 14.49
CA ALA A 244 1.68 -12.54 15.77
C ALA A 244 2.12 -11.44 16.73
N LEU A 245 2.58 -10.28 16.22
CA LEU A 245 3.16 -9.21 17.02
C LEU A 245 2.26 -8.70 18.16
N PRO A 246 0.93 -8.48 17.98
CA PRO A 246 0.06 -8.13 19.10
C PRO A 246 0.10 -9.16 20.25
N GLY A 247 0.04 -10.45 19.92
CA GLY A 247 0.12 -11.53 20.92
C GLY A 247 1.50 -11.63 21.56
N TRP A 248 2.57 -11.51 20.78
CA TRP A 248 3.94 -11.46 21.30
C TRP A 248 4.15 -10.32 22.32
N LEU A 249 3.49 -9.19 22.11
CA LEU A 249 3.56 -8.04 23.01
C LEU A 249 2.75 -8.25 24.30
N GLU A 250 1.68 -9.04 24.27
CA GLU A 250 0.86 -9.40 25.43
C GLU A 250 1.54 -10.46 26.32
N ASP A 251 2.03 -11.56 25.73
CA ASP A 251 2.51 -12.74 26.46
C ASP A 251 3.75 -12.45 27.33
N ASP A 252 4.62 -11.54 26.88
CA ASP A 252 5.89 -11.30 27.55
C ASP A 252 5.79 -10.27 28.71
N HIS A 253 4.57 -9.79 29.03
CA HIS A 253 4.27 -9.16 30.32
C HIS A 253 4.30 -10.17 31.49
N ALA A 254 4.09 -11.47 31.23
CA ALA A 254 4.07 -12.49 32.28
C ALA A 254 5.48 -12.87 32.80
N ARG A 255 6.55 -12.59 32.04
CA ARG A 255 7.93 -12.89 32.45
C ARG A 255 8.61 -11.79 33.28
N MET A 256 8.21 -10.54 33.10
CA MET A 256 8.80 -9.38 33.81
C MET A 256 8.11 -9.03 35.13
N ALA A 257 6.95 -9.63 35.43
CA ALA A 257 6.25 -9.47 36.71
C ALA A 257 6.59 -10.58 37.73
N GLY A 258 7.55 -11.45 37.40
CA GLY A 258 7.95 -12.61 38.20
C GLY A 258 9.44 -12.66 38.59
N GLU A 259 10.18 -11.56 38.40
CA GLU A 259 11.53 -11.33 38.96
C GLU A 259 11.48 -10.21 39.99
#